data_AF-A0A428SAP4-F1
#
_entry.id   AF-A0A428SAP4-F1
#
_cell.length_a   1.000
_cell.length_b   1.000
_cell.length_c   1.000
_cell.angle_alpha   90.00
_cell.angle_beta   90.00
_cell.angle_gamma   90.00
#
_symmetry.space_group_name_H-M   'P 1'
#
loop_
_entity.id
_entity.type
_entity.pdbx_description
1 polymer ?
#
loop_
_entity_poly.entity_id
_entity_poly.type
_entity_poly.pdbx_seq_one_letter_code
_entity_poly.pdbx_strand_id
1 'polypeptide(L)'
;MASGYKFLTLLTRGQTTGNPEHAQITQYLRQRNEESALSRTRAPPPSTRRHNPPLLTKISPPDAPPEYEPTVRPLPKTAFIGERKVPSVANTSGGQVFLRIKKPQPRVLSRAVSRRSDLFRKDLDALSDIVEENLGSADEEDRWESLMNKQLAAEGFQDKVPRDGTLESYRWSEQLSKSWVESQLDRRWSDWVARGKAVSELVEQERALAKKEARISRPLPDDPKATKAARETLDNILEEARQKEAARQEEAQTKKSFEDPFMAPLWVERVRELEKRQMSQGQYRKRRKEAG
;
A
#
# COMPACT_ATOMS: atom_id res chain seq x y z
N MET A 1 51.37 -12.13 -16.17
CA MET A 1 50.38 -11.07 -16.52
C MET A 1 49.90 -11.21 -17.99
N ALA A 2 49.44 -12.39 -18.44
CA ALA A 2 49.20 -12.66 -19.87
C ALA A 2 47.74 -13.00 -20.23
N SER A 3 46.83 -13.07 -19.25
CA SER A 3 45.41 -13.41 -19.49
C SER A 3 44.58 -12.21 -19.97
N GLY A 4 44.84 -11.00 -19.46
CA GLY A 4 44.09 -9.79 -19.81
C GLY A 4 44.17 -9.41 -21.29
N TYR A 5 45.37 -9.49 -21.89
CA TYR A 5 45.55 -9.20 -23.32
C TYR A 5 44.86 -10.21 -24.23
N LYS A 6 44.73 -11.47 -23.81
CA LYS A 6 44.04 -12.52 -24.59
C LYS A 6 42.54 -12.24 -24.72
N PHE A 7 41.91 -11.70 -23.67
CA PHE A 7 40.51 -11.28 -23.74
C PHE A 7 40.31 -10.08 -24.66
N LEU A 8 41.20 -9.09 -24.60
CA LEU A 8 41.14 -7.94 -25.52
C LEU A 8 41.34 -8.38 -26.98
N THR A 9 42.27 -9.31 -27.25
CA THR A 9 42.44 -9.87 -28.60
C THR A 9 41.23 -10.67 -29.07
N LEU A 10 40.58 -11.41 -28.17
CA LEU A 10 39.36 -12.17 -28.49
C LEU A 10 38.18 -11.23 -28.78
N LEU A 11 38.03 -10.15 -28.00
CA LEU A 11 36.97 -9.15 -28.20
C LEU A 11 37.19 -8.31 -29.45
N THR A 12 38.44 -7.91 -29.75
CA THR A 12 38.77 -7.17 -30.98
C THR A 12 38.54 -8.03 -32.21
N ARG A 13 38.97 -9.29 -32.21
CA ARG A 13 38.70 -10.26 -33.29
C ARG A 13 37.23 -10.60 -33.43
N GLY A 14 36.50 -10.64 -32.32
CA GLY A 14 35.08 -10.90 -32.26
C GLY A 14 34.19 -9.75 -32.74
N GLN A 15 34.72 -8.58 -33.13
CA GLN A 15 33.90 -7.50 -33.72
C GLN A 15 33.39 -7.85 -35.12
N THR A 16 34.10 -8.71 -35.84
CA THR A 16 33.77 -9.11 -37.22
C THR A 16 32.91 -10.36 -37.24
N THR A 17 31.75 -10.30 -37.90
CA THR A 17 30.74 -11.38 -37.89
C THR A 17 31.19 -12.70 -38.51
N GLY A 18 32.17 -12.67 -39.41
CA GLY A 18 32.72 -13.85 -40.08
C GLY A 18 33.82 -14.60 -39.31
N ASN A 19 34.25 -14.08 -38.16
CA ASN A 19 35.38 -14.64 -37.41
C ASN A 19 34.90 -15.67 -36.37
N PRO A 20 35.56 -16.83 -36.16
CA PRO A 20 35.16 -17.83 -35.18
C PRO A 20 35.05 -17.29 -33.74
N GLU A 21 35.85 -16.29 -33.36
CA GLU A 21 35.76 -15.67 -32.04
C GLU A 21 34.40 -14.97 -31.83
N HIS A 22 33.81 -14.38 -32.87
CA HIS A 22 32.46 -13.79 -32.80
C HIS A 22 31.39 -14.87 -32.57
N ALA A 23 31.52 -16.03 -33.23
CA ALA A 23 30.61 -17.16 -33.01
C ALA A 23 30.70 -17.71 -31.57
N GLN A 24 31.90 -17.80 -31.01
CA GLN A 24 32.11 -18.23 -29.62
C GLN A 24 31.50 -17.26 -28.60
N ILE A 25 31.70 -15.96 -28.79
CA ILE A 25 31.12 -14.94 -27.89
C ILE A 25 29.59 -14.98 -27.95
N THR A 26 29.02 -15.01 -29.16
CA THR A 26 27.56 -15.02 -29.34
C THR A 26 26.93 -16.31 -28.80
N GLN A 27 27.57 -17.46 -28.98
CA GLN A 27 27.12 -18.72 -28.38
C GLN A 27 27.15 -18.68 -26.85
N TYR A 28 28.23 -18.17 -26.25
CA TYR A 28 28.33 -18.02 -24.80
C TYR A 28 27.25 -17.08 -24.24
N LEU A 29 26.97 -15.95 -24.93
CA LEU A 29 25.92 -15.02 -24.52
C LEU A 29 24.52 -15.64 -24.64
N ARG A 30 24.26 -16.42 -25.71
CA ARG A 30 22.99 -17.16 -25.86
C ARG A 30 22.82 -18.17 -24.73
N GLN A 31 23.83 -18.99 -24.48
CA GLN A 31 23.81 -19.96 -23.38
C GLN A 31 23.57 -19.29 -22.03
N ARG A 32 24.27 -18.19 -21.73
CA ARG A 32 24.08 -17.43 -20.49
C ARG A 32 22.67 -16.83 -20.38
N ASN A 33 22.09 -16.38 -21.50
CA ASN A 33 20.72 -15.87 -21.53
C ASN A 33 19.70 -16.98 -21.30
N GLU A 34 19.91 -18.16 -21.87
CA GLU A 34 19.09 -19.36 -21.63
C GLU A 34 19.18 -19.81 -20.17
N GLU A 35 20.39 -19.92 -19.61
CA GLU A 35 20.61 -20.20 -18.20
C GLU A 35 19.96 -19.14 -17.29
N SER A 36 20.07 -17.87 -17.64
CA SER A 36 19.40 -16.79 -16.91
C SER A 36 17.88 -16.90 -17.01
N ALA A 37 17.32 -17.20 -18.18
CA ALA A 37 15.90 -17.41 -18.38
C ALA A 37 15.39 -18.59 -17.54
N LEU A 38 16.09 -19.73 -17.57
CA LEU A 38 15.81 -20.91 -16.74
C LEU A 38 15.92 -20.60 -15.24
N SER A 39 16.87 -19.76 -14.83
CA SER A 39 17.01 -19.34 -13.44
C SER A 39 15.87 -18.41 -12.98
N ARG A 40 15.33 -17.59 -13.89
CA ARG A 40 14.20 -16.69 -13.61
C ARG A 40 12.86 -17.43 -13.60
N THR A 41 12.71 -18.50 -14.37
CA THR A 41 11.51 -19.36 -14.33
C THR A 41 11.50 -20.23 -13.08
N ARG A 42 12.67 -20.56 -12.51
CA ARG A 42 12.75 -21.23 -11.22
C ARG A 42 12.28 -20.27 -10.13
N ALA A 43 11.21 -20.66 -9.42
CA ALA A 43 10.78 -19.94 -8.24
C ALA A 43 11.96 -19.83 -7.25
N PRO A 44 12.23 -18.64 -6.69
CA PRO A 44 13.24 -18.50 -5.66
C PRO A 44 12.91 -19.46 -4.52
N PRO A 45 13.92 -20.07 -3.87
CA PRO A 45 13.65 -20.93 -2.73
C PRO A 45 12.84 -20.15 -1.69
N PRO A 46 11.85 -20.79 -1.03
CA PRO A 46 11.04 -20.11 -0.03
C PRO A 46 11.96 -19.52 1.04
N SER A 47 11.78 -18.23 1.32
CA SER A 47 12.56 -17.54 2.34
C SER A 47 12.40 -18.24 3.68
N THR A 48 13.49 -18.80 4.22
CA THR A 48 13.51 -19.41 5.56
C THR A 48 13.41 -18.38 6.68
N ARG A 49 13.35 -17.08 6.35
CA ARG A 49 13.23 -16.01 7.34
C ARG A 49 11.84 -16.05 7.98
N ARG A 50 11.82 -16.42 9.25
CA ARG A 50 10.64 -16.30 10.12
C ARG A 50 10.25 -14.83 10.18
N HIS A 51 9.10 -14.49 9.62
CA HIS A 51 8.55 -13.15 9.72
C HIS A 51 7.91 -12.99 11.10
N ASN A 52 8.25 -11.91 11.79
CA ASN A 52 7.58 -11.57 13.04
C ASN A 52 6.12 -11.20 12.74
N PRO A 53 5.19 -11.57 13.64
CA PRO A 53 3.81 -11.13 13.53
C PRO A 53 3.74 -9.60 13.47
N PRO A 54 2.79 -9.00 12.72
CA PRO A 54 2.48 -7.58 12.83
C PRO A 54 2.31 -7.14 14.28
N LEU A 55 2.59 -5.86 14.51
CA LEU A 55 2.42 -5.25 15.83
C LEU A 55 0.94 -5.16 16.24
N LEU A 56 0.07 -4.89 15.27
CA LEU A 56 -1.35 -4.69 15.45
C LEU A 56 -2.12 -5.59 14.49
N THR A 57 -3.16 -6.24 14.99
CA THR A 57 -4.14 -7.00 14.22
C THR A 57 -5.45 -6.25 14.15
N LYS A 58 -6.04 -6.15 12.95
CA LYS A 58 -7.39 -5.58 12.76
C LYS A 58 -8.42 -6.58 13.30
N ILE A 59 -9.34 -6.12 14.15
CA ILE A 59 -10.41 -6.95 14.73
C ILE A 59 -11.75 -6.59 14.12
N SER A 60 -11.95 -5.32 13.80
CA SER A 60 -13.14 -4.86 13.11
C SER A 60 -13.33 -5.63 11.79
N PRO A 61 -14.56 -6.05 11.44
CA PRO A 61 -14.84 -6.63 10.14
C PRO A 61 -14.55 -5.64 8.99
N PRO A 62 -14.52 -6.12 7.73
CA PRO A 62 -14.17 -5.30 6.57
C PRO A 62 -14.98 -4.00 6.45
N ASP A 63 -16.29 -4.07 6.72
CA ASP A 63 -17.25 -2.96 6.54
C ASP A 63 -17.45 -2.08 7.78
N ALA A 64 -16.76 -2.38 8.89
CA ALA A 64 -16.85 -1.58 10.11
C ALA A 64 -15.68 -0.59 10.24
N PRO A 65 -15.86 0.47 11.04
CA PRO A 65 -14.77 1.40 11.34
C PRO A 65 -13.51 0.70 11.87
N PRO A 66 -12.32 1.21 11.49
CA PRO A 66 -11.03 0.95 12.05
C PRO A 66 -10.92 0.45 13.48
N GLU A 67 -10.73 -0.84 13.79
CA GLU A 67 -10.34 -1.23 15.14
C GLU A 67 -9.18 -2.22 15.16
N TYR A 68 -8.19 -1.91 16.01
CA TYR A 68 -6.93 -2.63 16.09
C TYR A 68 -6.60 -2.94 17.55
N GLU A 69 -6.14 -4.17 17.79
CA GLU A 69 -5.51 -4.52 19.05
C GLU A 69 -4.05 -4.94 18.83
N PRO A 70 -3.20 -4.77 19.86
CA PRO A 70 -1.90 -5.40 19.91
C PRO A 70 -1.94 -6.91 19.71
N THR A 71 -1.06 -7.42 18.86
CA THR A 71 -1.04 -8.87 18.58
C THR A 71 -0.32 -9.66 19.68
N VAL A 72 0.83 -9.16 20.12
CA VAL A 72 1.72 -9.87 21.07
C VAL A 72 2.03 -9.04 22.31
N ARG A 73 1.96 -7.72 22.21
CA ARG A 73 2.33 -6.81 23.29
C ARG A 73 1.13 -6.50 24.18
N PRO A 74 1.34 -6.19 25.47
CA PRO A 74 2.62 -6.09 26.17
C PRO A 74 3.27 -7.45 26.47
N LEU A 75 4.59 -7.54 26.31
CA LEU A 75 5.34 -8.77 26.60
C LEU A 75 5.40 -9.02 28.12
N PRO A 76 5.36 -10.28 28.60
CA PRO A 76 5.59 -10.57 30.02
C PRO A 76 7.05 -10.32 30.42
N LYS A 77 7.31 -10.08 31.71
CA LYS A 77 8.66 -9.83 32.23
C LYS A 77 9.62 -11.00 32.00
N THR A 78 9.10 -12.22 31.91
CA THR A 78 9.88 -13.42 31.64
C THR A 78 10.51 -13.42 30.25
N ALA A 79 9.94 -12.69 29.29
CA ALA A 79 10.37 -12.67 27.89
C ALA A 79 11.55 -11.72 27.60
N PHE A 80 12.03 -10.96 28.58
CA PHE A 80 13.18 -10.06 28.41
C PHE A 80 13.91 -9.78 29.72
N ILE A 81 15.17 -9.39 29.63
CA ILE A 81 16.01 -9.09 30.79
C ILE A 81 16.21 -7.59 30.93
N GLY A 82 16.32 -7.16 32.18
CA GLY A 82 16.55 -5.77 32.55
C GLY A 82 15.27 -4.95 32.55
N GLU A 83 15.42 -3.64 32.39
CA GLU A 83 14.31 -2.70 32.43
C GLU A 83 13.45 -2.81 31.18
N ARG A 84 12.13 -2.71 31.38
CA ARG A 84 11.17 -2.65 30.28
C ARG A 84 11.38 -1.35 29.51
N LYS A 85 11.88 -1.46 28.29
CA LYS A 85 12.04 -0.31 27.39
C LYS A 85 10.71 0.04 26.77
N VAL A 86 10.11 1.11 27.27
CA VAL A 86 8.86 1.67 26.74
C VAL A 86 9.16 2.37 25.41
N PRO A 87 8.55 1.95 24.28
CA PRO A 87 8.67 2.67 23.01
C PRO A 87 8.03 4.06 23.07
N SER A 88 8.52 4.99 22.25
CA SER A 88 7.86 6.29 22.07
C SER A 88 6.92 6.25 20.87
N VAL A 89 5.70 6.77 21.02
CA VAL A 89 4.81 7.07 19.90
C VAL A 89 5.41 8.24 19.11
N ALA A 90 5.48 8.10 17.78
CA ALA A 90 5.96 9.13 16.89
C ALA A 90 5.03 9.24 15.67
N ASN A 91 4.84 10.46 15.19
CA ASN A 91 4.00 10.76 14.04
C ASN A 91 4.87 11.32 12.91
N THR A 92 4.52 10.95 11.68
CA THR A 92 5.08 11.58 10.48
C THR A 92 4.34 12.88 10.19
N SER A 93 4.92 13.78 9.39
CA SER A 93 4.26 15.02 8.99
C SER A 93 2.88 14.82 8.34
N GLY A 94 2.69 13.69 7.64
CA GLY A 94 1.40 13.32 7.05
C GLY A 94 0.39 12.68 8.03
N GLY A 95 0.69 12.61 9.33
CA GLY A 95 -0.22 12.02 10.34
C GLY A 95 -0.07 10.51 10.55
N GLN A 96 0.79 9.82 9.79
CA GLN A 96 1.05 8.39 9.99
C GLN A 96 1.73 8.14 11.36
N VAL A 97 1.07 7.36 12.21
CA VAL A 97 1.56 6.96 13.55
C VAL A 97 2.41 5.70 13.47
N PHE A 98 3.54 5.68 14.19
CA PHE A 98 4.37 4.50 14.35
C PHE A 98 5.08 4.47 15.72
N LEU A 99 5.51 3.28 16.13
CA LEU A 99 6.32 3.10 17.33
C LEU A 99 7.81 3.22 17.03
N ARG A 100 8.49 4.04 17.82
CA ARG A 100 9.96 4.16 17.80
C ARG A 100 10.54 3.49 19.03
N ILE A 101 11.21 2.37 18.79
CA ILE A 101 11.81 1.53 19.85
C ILE A 101 13.19 2.07 20.28
N LYS A 102 14.01 2.57 19.34
CA LYS A 102 15.37 3.06 19.62
C LYS A 102 15.76 4.30 18.79
N LYS A 103 16.83 4.98 19.22
CA LYS A 103 17.53 6.03 18.48
C LYS A 103 18.95 5.57 18.15
N PRO A 104 19.48 5.73 16.92
CA PRO A 104 18.77 6.15 15.70
C PRO A 104 17.72 5.12 15.24
N GLN A 105 16.73 5.57 14.45
CA GLN A 105 15.67 4.69 13.95
C GLN A 105 16.25 3.61 13.02
N PRO A 106 15.80 2.35 13.10
CA PRO A 106 16.23 1.31 12.16
C PRO A 106 15.91 1.71 10.71
N ARG A 107 16.87 1.53 9.80
CA ARG A 107 16.71 1.85 8.37
C ARG A 107 15.49 1.18 7.74
N VAL A 108 15.19 -0.06 8.11
CA VAL A 108 14.03 -0.82 7.59
C VAL A 108 12.71 -0.14 7.98
N LEU A 109 12.59 0.29 9.24
CA LEU A 109 11.39 0.99 9.72
C LEU A 109 11.26 2.36 9.06
N SER A 110 12.36 3.12 8.96
CA SER A 110 12.39 4.41 8.28
C SER A 110 11.94 4.29 6.82
N ARG A 111 12.49 3.33 6.06
CA ARG A 111 12.07 3.07 4.67
C ARG A 111 10.59 2.68 4.55
N ALA A 112 10.08 1.86 5.46
CA ALA A 112 8.68 1.46 5.44
C ALA A 112 7.73 2.65 5.71
N VAL A 113 8.09 3.53 6.65
CA VAL A 113 7.34 4.76 6.93
C VAL A 113 7.41 5.72 5.74
N SER A 114 8.60 5.93 5.16
CA SER A 114 8.78 6.77 3.98
C SER A 114 7.93 6.27 2.81
N ARG A 115 8.01 4.98 2.47
CA ARG A 115 7.22 4.40 1.36
C ARG A 115 5.72 4.62 1.54
N ARG A 116 5.20 4.46 2.76
CA ARG A 116 3.79 4.70 3.07
C ARG A 116 3.41 6.18 2.97
N SER A 117 4.31 7.07 3.39
CA SER A 117 4.14 8.51 3.25
C SER A 117 4.15 8.94 1.78
N ASP A 118 5.03 8.34 0.96
CA ASP A 118 5.12 8.64 -0.47
C ASP A 118 3.86 8.19 -1.21
N LEU A 119 3.29 7.02 -0.87
CA LEU A 119 2.00 6.58 -1.42
C LEU A 119 0.87 7.55 -1.04
N PHE A 120 0.85 8.04 0.20
CA PHE A 120 -0.14 9.02 0.62
C PHE A 120 0.00 10.35 -0.13
N ARG A 121 1.23 10.82 -0.34
CA ARG A 121 1.47 12.03 -1.15
C ARG A 121 0.99 11.86 -2.58
N LYS A 122 1.31 10.74 -3.23
CA LYS A 122 0.83 10.46 -4.59
C LYS A 122 -0.68 10.54 -4.73
N ASP A 123 -1.43 10.07 -3.74
CA ASP A 123 -2.89 10.15 -3.78
C ASP A 123 -3.39 11.58 -3.56
N LEU A 124 -2.69 12.38 -2.74
CA LEU A 124 -2.98 13.81 -2.59
C LEU A 124 -2.66 14.60 -3.87
N ASP A 125 -1.51 14.31 -4.49
CA ASP A 125 -1.09 14.92 -5.75
C ASP A 125 -2.12 14.59 -6.84
N ALA A 126 -2.52 13.32 -6.98
CA ALA A 126 -3.56 12.91 -7.91
C ALA A 126 -4.91 13.61 -7.66
N LEU A 127 -5.28 13.83 -6.39
CA LEU A 127 -6.48 14.60 -6.07
C LEU A 127 -6.34 16.06 -6.49
N SER A 128 -5.16 16.66 -6.28
CA SER A 128 -4.84 18.02 -6.71
C SER A 128 -4.97 18.16 -8.22
N ASP A 129 -4.32 17.26 -8.97
CA ASP A 129 -4.33 17.23 -10.45
C ASP A 129 -5.77 17.15 -10.98
N ILE A 130 -6.60 16.28 -10.40
CA ILE A 130 -8.01 16.16 -10.81
C ILE A 130 -8.78 17.46 -10.56
N VAL A 131 -8.56 18.10 -9.41
CA VAL A 131 -9.30 19.30 -9.01
C VAL A 131 -8.86 20.55 -9.76
N GLU A 132 -7.55 20.71 -9.96
CA GLU A 132 -6.96 21.91 -10.53
C GLU A 132 -6.93 21.90 -12.06
N GLU A 133 -6.65 20.74 -12.68
CA GLU A 133 -6.44 20.65 -14.14
C GLU A 133 -7.55 19.84 -14.83
N ASN A 134 -7.80 18.60 -14.41
CA ASN A 134 -8.64 17.69 -15.18
C ASN A 134 -10.11 18.09 -15.19
N LEU A 135 -10.67 18.52 -14.05
CA LEU A 135 -12.09 18.91 -14.00
C LEU A 135 -12.40 20.11 -14.89
N GLY A 136 -11.47 21.06 -15.01
CA GLY A 136 -11.60 22.20 -15.92
C GLY A 136 -11.53 21.77 -17.38
N SER A 137 -10.52 20.96 -17.72
CA SER A 137 -10.34 20.40 -19.07
C SER A 137 -11.54 19.55 -19.49
N ALA A 138 -12.08 18.77 -18.58
CA ALA A 138 -13.25 17.93 -18.83
C ALA A 138 -14.53 18.75 -19.10
N ASP A 139 -14.68 19.90 -18.44
CA ASP A 139 -15.78 20.83 -18.74
C ASP A 139 -15.67 21.41 -20.15
N GLU A 140 -14.45 21.69 -20.62
CA GLU A 140 -14.22 22.22 -21.95
C GLU A 140 -14.45 21.16 -23.02
N GLU A 141 -13.99 19.94 -22.78
CA GLU A 141 -14.20 18.81 -23.69
C GLU A 141 -15.69 18.49 -23.85
N ASP A 142 -16.45 18.40 -22.74
CA ASP A 142 -17.90 18.17 -22.79
C ASP A 142 -18.63 19.29 -23.57
N ARG A 143 -18.15 20.54 -23.47
CA ARG A 143 -18.69 21.66 -24.25
C ARG A 143 -18.34 21.52 -25.73
N TRP A 144 -17.10 21.17 -26.04
CA TRP A 144 -16.64 20.97 -27.40
C TRP A 144 -17.43 19.85 -28.09
N GLU A 145 -17.58 18.69 -27.43
CA GLU A 145 -18.40 17.59 -27.90
C GLU A 145 -19.86 18.02 -28.13
N SER A 146 -20.43 18.84 -27.23
CA SER A 146 -21.77 19.39 -27.42
C SER A 146 -21.89 20.28 -28.66
N LEU A 147 -20.87 21.07 -28.98
CA LEU A 147 -20.82 21.89 -30.19
C LEU A 147 -20.67 21.02 -31.44
N MET A 148 -19.77 20.05 -31.41
CA MET A 148 -19.57 19.10 -32.51
C MET A 148 -20.86 18.32 -32.82
N ASN A 149 -21.55 17.84 -31.80
CA ASN A 149 -22.84 17.14 -31.96
C ASN A 149 -23.91 18.03 -32.60
N LYS A 150 -23.95 19.33 -32.29
CA LYS A 150 -24.87 20.29 -32.94
C LYS A 150 -24.51 20.50 -34.40
N GLN A 151 -23.21 20.61 -34.71
CA GLN A 151 -22.74 20.80 -36.08
C GLN A 151 -23.05 19.57 -36.93
N LEU A 152 -22.72 18.37 -36.46
CA LEU A 152 -23.04 17.11 -37.14
C LEU A 152 -24.54 16.96 -37.40
N ALA A 153 -25.37 17.33 -36.42
CA ALA A 153 -26.82 17.33 -36.59
C ALA A 153 -27.30 18.33 -37.66
N ALA A 154 -26.66 19.50 -37.77
CA ALA A 154 -26.97 20.49 -38.80
C ALA A 154 -26.55 20.03 -40.21
N GLU A 155 -25.47 19.26 -40.30
CA GLU A 155 -24.96 18.66 -41.55
C GLU A 155 -25.72 17.39 -41.97
N GLY A 156 -26.72 16.97 -41.20
CA GLY A 156 -27.58 15.83 -41.52
C GLY A 156 -27.02 14.47 -41.10
N PHE A 157 -25.91 14.43 -40.38
CA PHE A 157 -25.41 13.20 -39.77
C PHE A 157 -26.27 12.84 -38.55
N GLN A 158 -27.05 11.77 -38.69
CA GLN A 158 -27.97 11.26 -37.66
C GLN A 158 -27.35 10.17 -36.77
N ASP A 159 -26.09 9.78 -37.02
CA ASP A 159 -25.30 8.91 -36.14
C ASP A 159 -24.95 9.67 -34.86
N LYS A 160 -25.97 9.94 -34.06
CA LYS A 160 -25.79 10.21 -32.64
C LYS A 160 -25.31 8.88 -32.07
N VAL A 161 -24.06 8.79 -31.66
CA VAL A 161 -23.73 7.86 -30.58
C VAL A 161 -24.67 8.25 -29.45
N PRO A 162 -25.69 7.43 -29.12
CA PRO A 162 -26.66 7.82 -28.12
C PRO A 162 -25.91 7.83 -26.80
N ARG A 163 -25.61 9.04 -26.30
CA ARG A 163 -25.18 9.19 -24.93
C ARG A 163 -26.40 9.20 -24.03
N ASP A 164 -26.43 8.27 -23.09
CA ASP A 164 -27.45 8.21 -22.04
C ASP A 164 -27.18 9.27 -20.97
N GLY A 165 -27.37 10.55 -21.35
CA GLY A 165 -27.54 11.66 -20.41
C GLY A 165 -26.26 12.19 -19.73
N THR A 166 -26.46 12.92 -18.63
CA THR A 166 -25.39 13.65 -17.91
C THR A 166 -24.34 12.75 -17.24
N LEU A 167 -24.59 11.44 -17.18
CA LEU A 167 -23.75 10.44 -16.53
C LEU A 167 -22.73 9.80 -17.49
N GLU A 168 -22.74 10.17 -18.77
CA GLU A 168 -21.73 9.74 -19.76
C GLU A 168 -20.85 10.91 -20.22
N SER A 169 -20.80 11.96 -19.40
CA SER A 169 -19.92 13.12 -19.63
C SER A 169 -18.50 12.85 -19.13
N TYR A 170 -17.50 13.41 -19.81
CA TYR A 170 -16.12 13.28 -19.36
C TYR A 170 -15.95 13.91 -17.97
N ARG A 171 -16.61 15.06 -17.71
CA ARG A 171 -16.66 15.65 -16.36
C ARG A 171 -17.19 14.68 -15.31
N TRP A 172 -18.22 13.89 -15.64
CA TRP A 172 -18.76 12.92 -14.70
C TRP A 172 -17.74 11.83 -14.35
N SER A 173 -16.99 11.33 -15.34
CA SER A 173 -15.90 10.38 -15.05
C SER A 173 -14.81 10.98 -14.15
N GLU A 174 -14.44 12.25 -14.35
CA GLU A 174 -13.49 12.94 -13.46
C GLU A 174 -14.06 13.16 -12.04
N GLN A 175 -15.36 13.44 -11.92
CA GLN A 175 -16.02 13.53 -10.61
C GLN A 175 -16.03 12.17 -9.88
N LEU A 176 -16.25 11.08 -10.61
CA LEU A 176 -16.12 9.73 -10.06
C LEU A 176 -14.69 9.45 -9.62
N SER A 177 -13.69 9.74 -10.47
CA SER A 177 -12.26 9.59 -10.13
C SER A 177 -11.89 10.36 -8.87
N LYS A 178 -12.32 11.63 -8.76
CA LYS A 178 -12.15 12.44 -7.56
C LYS A 178 -12.73 11.75 -6.33
N SER A 179 -13.99 11.36 -6.41
CA SER A 179 -14.69 10.75 -5.27
C SER A 179 -14.08 9.40 -4.84
N TRP A 180 -13.50 8.67 -5.80
CA TRP A 180 -12.76 7.44 -5.54
C TRP A 180 -11.49 7.74 -4.73
N VAL A 181 -10.66 8.67 -5.18
CA VAL A 181 -9.42 9.07 -4.49
C VAL A 181 -9.71 9.59 -3.08
N GLU A 182 -10.73 10.45 -2.94
CA GLU A 182 -11.21 10.91 -1.63
C GLU A 182 -11.58 9.74 -0.70
N SER A 183 -12.33 8.76 -1.20
CA SER A 183 -12.69 7.59 -0.41
C SER A 183 -11.49 6.76 0.04
N GLN A 184 -10.44 6.67 -0.78
CA GLN A 184 -9.19 5.97 -0.41
C GLN A 184 -8.43 6.74 0.67
N LEU A 185 -8.39 8.07 0.58
CA LEU A 185 -7.79 8.93 1.58
C LEU A 185 -8.54 8.81 2.92
N ASP A 186 -9.87 8.86 2.91
CA ASP A 186 -10.72 8.71 4.11
C ASP A 186 -10.51 7.36 4.80
N ARG A 187 -10.48 6.27 4.02
CA ARG A 187 -10.20 4.92 4.53
C ARG A 187 -8.83 4.85 5.19
N ARG A 188 -7.79 5.39 4.53
CA ARG A 188 -6.43 5.39 5.05
C ARG A 188 -6.30 6.25 6.30
N TRP A 189 -6.94 7.41 6.31
CA TRP A 189 -6.97 8.31 7.47
C TRP A 189 -7.62 7.64 8.68
N SER A 190 -8.80 7.02 8.47
CA SER A 190 -9.52 6.27 9.50
C SER A 190 -8.66 5.13 10.07
N ASP A 191 -7.96 4.42 9.19
CA ASP A 191 -7.00 3.37 9.58
C ASP A 191 -5.84 3.92 10.42
N TRP A 192 -5.29 5.08 10.07
CA TRP A 192 -4.20 5.70 10.83
C TRP A 192 -4.63 6.20 12.20
N VAL A 193 -5.83 6.79 12.29
CA VAL A 193 -6.42 7.21 13.56
C VAL A 193 -6.64 6.01 14.48
N ALA A 194 -7.23 4.92 13.95
CA ALA A 194 -7.46 3.70 14.71
C ALA A 194 -6.16 3.05 15.19
N ARG A 195 -5.15 2.93 14.32
CA ARG A 195 -3.81 2.45 14.71
C ARG A 195 -3.16 3.36 15.73
N GLY A 196 -3.36 4.67 15.62
CA GLY A 196 -2.84 5.67 16.56
C GLY A 196 -3.39 5.47 17.97
N LYS A 197 -4.71 5.25 18.09
CA LYS A 197 -5.37 4.92 19.37
C LYS A 197 -4.78 3.66 19.99
N ALA A 198 -4.77 2.56 19.24
CA ALA A 198 -4.24 1.27 19.70
C ALA A 198 -2.76 1.35 20.12
N VAL A 199 -1.95 2.11 19.37
CA VAL A 199 -0.54 2.34 19.71
C VAL A 199 -0.38 3.15 20.99
N SER A 200 -1.21 4.18 21.20
CA SER A 200 -1.17 5.01 22.41
C SER A 200 -1.51 4.17 23.64
N GLU A 201 -2.61 3.43 23.58
CA GLU A 201 -3.07 2.53 24.65
C GLU A 201 -2.00 1.49 25.00
N LEU A 202 -1.38 0.88 23.99
CA LEU A 202 -0.27 -0.05 24.20
C LEU A 202 0.91 0.60 24.93
N VAL A 203 1.28 1.82 24.57
CA VAL A 203 2.40 2.53 25.23
C VAL A 203 2.03 2.88 26.67
N GLU A 204 0.79 3.23 26.95
CA GLU A 204 0.30 3.47 28.31
C GLU A 204 0.35 2.20 29.16
N GLN A 205 -0.10 1.06 28.62
CA GLN A 205 0.00 -0.24 29.27
C GLN A 205 1.46 -0.62 29.57
N GLU A 206 2.37 -0.45 28.59
CA GLU A 206 3.80 -0.71 28.76
C GLU A 206 4.42 0.22 29.83
N ARG A 207 4.01 1.50 29.89
CA ARG A 207 4.43 2.44 30.96
C ARG A 207 3.93 2.02 32.33
N ALA A 208 2.68 1.58 32.44
CA ALA A 208 2.10 1.12 33.69
C ALA A 208 2.83 -0.13 34.21
N LEU A 209 3.13 -1.09 33.32
CA LEU A 209 3.91 -2.27 33.65
C LEU A 209 5.36 -1.93 34.03
N ALA A 210 6.00 -1.01 33.32
CA ALA A 210 7.35 -0.56 33.65
C ALA A 210 7.42 0.04 35.07
N LYS A 211 6.43 0.82 35.49
CA LYS A 211 6.33 1.36 36.85
C LYS A 211 6.14 0.27 37.91
N LYS A 212 5.33 -0.76 37.63
CA LYS A 212 5.12 -1.90 38.53
C LYS A 212 6.39 -2.73 38.68
N GLU A 213 7.06 -3.03 37.58
CA GLU A 213 8.29 -3.84 37.55
C GLU A 213 9.51 -3.12 38.09
N ALA A 214 9.54 -1.77 38.06
CA ALA A 214 10.64 -1.00 38.64
C ALA A 214 10.85 -1.30 40.14
N ARG A 215 9.80 -1.78 40.83
CA ARG A 215 9.84 -2.16 42.25
C ARG A 215 10.34 -3.59 42.50
N ILE A 216 10.47 -4.42 41.47
CA ILE A 216 10.87 -5.81 41.57
C ILE A 216 12.39 -5.92 41.37
N SER A 217 13.06 -6.71 42.22
CA SER A 217 14.50 -6.98 42.13
C SER A 217 14.88 -7.62 40.78
N ARG A 218 16.08 -7.30 40.29
CA ARG A 218 16.46 -7.48 38.89
C ARG A 218 17.54 -8.56 38.76
N PRO A 219 17.36 -9.59 37.91
CA PRO A 219 18.48 -10.41 37.47
C PRO A 219 19.44 -9.57 36.61
N LEU A 220 20.74 -9.75 36.81
CA LEU A 220 21.77 -9.00 36.08
C LEU A 220 21.77 -9.43 34.59
N PRO A 221 22.01 -8.50 33.65
CA PRO A 221 22.08 -8.82 32.21
C PRO A 221 23.12 -9.87 31.83
N ASP A 222 24.10 -10.10 32.69
CA ASP A 222 25.25 -10.97 32.41
C ASP A 222 24.97 -12.46 32.67
N ASP A 223 23.79 -12.83 33.17
CA ASP A 223 23.42 -14.22 33.44
C ASP A 223 23.06 -14.98 32.14
N PRO A 224 23.92 -15.88 31.62
CA PRO A 224 23.68 -16.54 30.34
C PRO A 224 22.48 -17.51 30.39
N LYS A 225 22.16 -18.06 31.56
CA LYS A 225 20.98 -18.93 31.74
C LYS A 225 19.68 -18.14 31.65
N ALA A 226 19.61 -16.98 32.31
CA ALA A 226 18.45 -16.11 32.24
C ALA A 226 18.22 -15.63 30.80
N THR A 227 19.29 -15.26 30.08
CA THR A 227 19.16 -14.79 28.68
C THR A 227 18.62 -15.85 27.73
N LYS A 228 19.02 -17.12 27.92
CA LYS A 228 18.46 -18.24 27.15
C LYS A 228 16.99 -18.46 27.47
N ALA A 229 16.62 -18.55 28.75
CA ALA A 229 15.22 -18.73 29.16
C ALA A 229 14.31 -17.59 28.67
N ALA A 230 14.77 -16.34 28.71
CA ALA A 230 14.02 -15.20 28.20
C ALA A 230 13.83 -15.25 26.68
N ARG A 231 14.83 -15.73 25.93
CA ARG A 231 14.72 -15.94 24.48
C ARG A 231 13.76 -17.06 24.14
N GLU A 232 13.84 -18.18 24.83
CA GLU A 232 12.94 -19.33 24.62
C GLU A 232 11.48 -18.95 24.91
N THR A 233 11.21 -18.25 26.00
CA THR A 233 9.86 -17.77 26.30
C THR A 233 9.35 -16.77 25.25
N LEU A 234 10.20 -15.85 24.78
CA LEU A 234 9.85 -14.94 23.69
C LEU A 234 9.57 -15.68 22.38
N ASP A 235 10.41 -16.66 22.04
CA ASP A 235 10.27 -17.44 20.81
C ASP A 235 8.97 -18.25 20.83
N ASN A 236 8.61 -18.87 21.97
CA ASN A 236 7.34 -19.58 22.14
C ASN A 236 6.13 -18.64 21.95
N ILE A 237 6.15 -17.45 22.58
CA ILE A 237 5.09 -16.45 22.42
C ILE A 237 4.95 -16.02 20.95
N LEU A 238 6.09 -15.82 20.26
CA LEU A 238 6.08 -15.45 18.85
C LEU A 238 5.66 -16.60 17.93
N GLU A 239 5.92 -17.86 18.29
CA GLU A 239 5.45 -19.03 17.57
C GLU A 239 3.94 -19.19 17.67
N GLU A 240 3.39 -19.07 18.88
CA GLU A 240 1.94 -19.09 19.09
C GLU A 240 1.24 -17.97 18.32
N ALA A 241 1.80 -16.75 18.35
CA ALA A 241 1.25 -15.63 17.61
C ALA A 241 1.30 -15.86 16.09
N ARG A 242 2.40 -16.41 15.58
CA ARG A 242 2.53 -16.79 14.15
C ARG A 242 1.51 -17.85 13.74
N GLN A 243 1.28 -18.86 14.57
CA GLN A 243 0.28 -19.90 14.30
C GLN A 243 -1.14 -19.31 14.27
N LYS A 244 -1.48 -18.44 15.23
CA LYS A 244 -2.78 -17.74 15.26
C LYS A 244 -2.98 -16.85 14.04
N GLU A 245 -1.92 -16.17 13.60
CA GLU A 245 -1.99 -15.36 12.39
C GLU A 245 -2.08 -16.18 11.12
N ALA A 246 -1.35 -17.29 11.02
CA ALA A 246 -1.45 -18.20 9.89
C ALA A 246 -2.89 -18.74 9.78
N ALA A 247 -3.48 -19.20 10.88
CA ALA A 247 -4.87 -19.64 10.93
C ALA A 247 -5.85 -18.53 10.50
N ARG A 248 -5.68 -17.30 11.01
CA ARG A 248 -6.49 -16.15 10.58
C ARG A 248 -6.31 -15.83 9.09
N GLN A 249 -5.08 -15.96 8.57
CA GLN A 249 -4.81 -15.72 7.15
C GLN A 249 -5.43 -16.79 6.27
N GLU A 250 -5.40 -18.06 6.69
CA GLU A 250 -6.08 -19.16 6.00
C GLU A 250 -7.60 -18.97 6.00
N GLU A 251 -8.20 -18.60 7.13
CA GLU A 251 -9.61 -18.22 7.22
C GLU A 251 -9.94 -17.01 6.33
N ALA A 252 -9.07 -16.01 6.29
CA ALA A 252 -9.27 -14.86 5.42
C ALA A 252 -9.08 -15.21 3.94
N GLN A 253 -8.17 -16.12 3.59
CA GLN A 253 -7.94 -16.56 2.21
C GLN A 253 -9.09 -17.40 1.69
N THR A 254 -9.63 -18.30 2.51
CA THR A 254 -10.83 -19.09 2.16
C THR A 254 -12.06 -18.21 1.94
N LYS A 255 -12.16 -17.08 2.64
CA LYS A 255 -13.25 -16.10 2.49
C LYS A 255 -13.01 -15.02 1.42
N LYS A 256 -11.82 -14.94 0.82
CA LYS A 256 -11.51 -13.97 -0.23
C LYS A 256 -12.08 -14.46 -1.57
N SER A 257 -13.39 -14.28 -1.76
CA SER A 257 -13.89 -14.01 -3.11
C SER A 257 -13.31 -12.67 -3.56
N PHE A 258 -12.89 -12.56 -4.82
CA PHE A 258 -12.53 -11.28 -5.41
C PHE A 258 -13.78 -10.40 -5.40
N GLU A 259 -13.82 -9.42 -4.50
CA GLU A 259 -14.82 -8.37 -4.49
C GLU A 259 -14.27 -7.20 -5.30
N ASP A 260 -14.97 -6.86 -6.38
CA ASP A 260 -14.63 -5.69 -7.16
C ASP A 260 -14.76 -4.45 -6.26
N PRO A 261 -13.70 -3.65 -6.09
CA PRO A 261 -13.74 -2.41 -5.30
C PRO A 261 -14.85 -1.45 -5.74
N PHE A 262 -15.25 -1.48 -7.01
CA PHE A 262 -16.31 -0.65 -7.56
C PHE A 262 -17.72 -1.23 -7.36
N MET A 263 -17.83 -2.45 -6.83
CA MET A 263 -19.10 -3.07 -6.44
C MET A 263 -19.31 -3.09 -4.94
N ALA A 264 -18.38 -2.52 -4.16
CA ALA A 264 -18.52 -2.39 -2.71
C ALA A 264 -19.79 -1.58 -2.37
N PRO A 265 -20.65 -2.05 -1.44
CA PRO A 265 -21.93 -1.39 -1.13
C PRO A 265 -21.78 0.11 -0.84
N LEU A 266 -20.79 0.47 -0.03
CA LEU A 266 -20.48 1.86 0.33
C LEU A 266 -20.11 2.72 -0.88
N TRP A 267 -19.41 2.14 -1.87
CA TRP A 267 -19.05 2.85 -3.08
C TRP A 267 -20.26 3.03 -3.99
N VAL A 268 -21.07 1.98 -4.15
CA VAL A 268 -22.32 2.05 -4.94
C VAL A 268 -23.29 3.09 -4.35
N GLU A 269 -23.42 3.16 -3.03
CA GLU A 269 -24.21 4.19 -2.36
C GLU A 269 -23.67 5.60 -2.64
N ARG A 270 -22.35 5.81 -2.53
CA ARG A 270 -21.71 7.09 -2.85
C ARG A 270 -21.93 7.50 -4.30
N VAL A 271 -21.79 6.57 -5.25
CA VAL A 271 -22.07 6.82 -6.67
C VAL A 271 -23.52 7.24 -6.88
N ARG A 272 -24.49 6.51 -6.30
CA ARG A 272 -25.92 6.86 -6.39
C ARG A 272 -26.23 8.24 -5.81
N GLU A 273 -25.58 8.63 -4.72
CA GLU A 273 -25.72 9.97 -4.16
C GLU A 273 -25.16 11.05 -5.09
N LEU A 274 -24.00 10.80 -5.70
CA LEU A 274 -23.41 11.69 -6.68
C LEU A 274 -24.28 11.80 -7.94
N GLU A 275 -24.85 10.70 -8.41
CA GLU A 275 -25.76 10.68 -9.57
C GLU A 275 -26.99 11.55 -9.29
N LYS A 276 -27.61 11.40 -8.11
CA LYS A 276 -28.75 12.24 -7.69
C LYS A 276 -28.36 13.73 -7.68
N ARG A 277 -27.18 14.06 -7.18
CA ARG A 277 -26.68 15.45 -7.17
C ARG A 277 -26.48 15.97 -8.60
N GLN A 278 -25.84 15.19 -9.46
CA GLN A 278 -25.57 15.56 -10.85
C GLN A 278 -26.87 15.74 -11.66
N MET A 279 -27.82 14.83 -11.50
CA MET A 279 -29.13 14.90 -12.15
C MET A 279 -29.93 16.13 -11.68
N SER A 280 -29.89 16.45 -10.39
CA SER A 280 -30.56 17.67 -9.87
C SER A 280 -29.97 18.96 -10.44
N GLN A 281 -28.64 19.02 -10.59
CA GLN A 281 -27.96 20.15 -11.25
C GLN A 281 -28.29 20.24 -12.74
N GLY A 282 -28.37 19.10 -13.43
CA GLY A 282 -28.78 19.04 -14.84
C GLY A 282 -30.22 19.51 -15.05
N GLN A 283 -31.15 19.08 -14.20
CA GLN A 283 -32.55 19.52 -14.24
C GLN A 283 -32.70 21.02 -13.94
N TYR A 284 -31.96 21.54 -12.97
CA TYR A 284 -31.92 22.98 -12.69
C TYR A 284 -31.43 23.79 -13.89
N ARG A 285 -30.35 23.34 -14.55
CA ARG A 285 -29.82 23.98 -15.76
C ARG A 285 -30.83 23.94 -16.92
N LYS A 286 -31.56 22.84 -17.08
CA LYS A 286 -32.60 22.69 -18.12
C LYS A 286 -33.76 23.65 -17.90
N ARG A 287 -34.31 23.70 -16.67
CA ARG A 287 -35.40 24.64 -16.31
C ARG A 287 -35.03 26.10 -16.51
N ARG A 288 -33.77 26.49 -16.22
CA ARG A 288 -33.29 27.86 -16.44
C ARG A 288 -33.19 28.22 -17.93
N LYS A 289 -32.91 27.26 -18.81
CA LYS A 289 -32.89 27.46 -20.27
C LYS A 289 -34.28 27.50 -20.90
N GLU A 290 -35.28 26.89 -20.27
CA GLU A 290 -36.68 26.91 -20.74
C GLU A 290 -37.44 28.16 -20.27
N ALA A 291 -36.94 28.86 -19.23
CA ALA A 291 -37.56 30.05 -18.64
C ALA A 291 -36.97 31.39 -19.11
N GLY A 292 -35.99 31.38 -20.01
CA GLY A 292 -35.38 32.58 -20.59
C GLY A 292 -35.28 32.46 -22.10
#